data_AF-A0A1F8A3V3-F1
#
_entry.id   AF-A0A1F8A3V3-F1
#
_cell.length_a   1.000
_cell.length_b   1.000
_cell.length_c   1.000
_cell.angle_alpha   90.00
_cell.angle_beta   90.00
_cell.angle_gamma   90.00
#
_symmetry.space_group_name_H-M   'P 1'
#
loop_
_entity.id
_entity.type
_entity.pdbx_description
1 polymer ?
#
loop_
_entity_poly.entity_id
_entity_poly.type
_entity_poly.pdbx_seq_one_letter_code
_entity_poly.pdbx_strand_id
1 'polypeptide(L)'
;MHFFIHIHIMAFLLSLAQLASGQSTDGCEVPPAIITNFTWHNSTHNCGCDDGGCLPTGVHGGPGCGPPDMVEATFSQQSPTYNDTLTCGASDPGSVPARPIPGGPFNCRSLGRRFFLAVDGTEGRLTYVEPNFICPKGRIQVTYVGSFEMDCVYDKFRNSTCVQSEPTFQLQPDEVVGIQ
;
A
#
# COMPACT_ATOMS: atom_id res chain seq x y z
N MET A 1 11.54 -55.83 -0.60
CA MET A 1 11.91 -54.74 0.33
C MET A 1 12.09 -53.42 -0.43
N HIS A 2 11.08 -52.96 -1.17
CA HIS A 2 11.18 -51.73 -1.99
C HIS A 2 10.08 -50.69 -1.74
N PHE A 3 9.09 -50.99 -0.88
CA PHE A 3 7.99 -50.06 -0.58
C PHE A 3 8.28 -49.08 0.57
N PHE A 4 9.30 -49.31 1.39
CA PHE A 4 9.61 -48.43 2.53
C PHE A 4 10.51 -47.22 2.18
N ILE A 5 11.25 -47.28 1.07
CA ILE A 5 12.20 -46.21 0.70
C ILE A 5 11.48 -45.02 0.05
N HIS A 6 10.39 -45.25 -0.70
CA HIS A 6 9.65 -44.18 -1.37
C HIS A 6 8.86 -43.27 -0.43
N ILE A 7 8.41 -43.79 0.72
CA ILE A 7 7.64 -43.01 1.70
C ILE A 7 8.56 -42.00 2.43
N HIS A 8 9.84 -42.35 2.65
CA HIS A 8 10.78 -41.47 3.33
C HIS A 8 11.28 -40.31 2.44
N ILE A 9 11.38 -40.52 1.12
CA ILE A 9 11.84 -39.47 0.19
C ILE A 9 10.77 -38.38 0.01
N MET A 10 9.48 -38.76 -0.03
CA MET A 10 8.37 -37.79 -0.09
C MET A 10 8.25 -36.98 1.21
N ALA A 11 8.40 -37.60 2.38
CA ALA A 11 8.35 -36.90 3.66
C ALA A 11 9.51 -35.89 3.80
N PHE A 12 10.71 -36.24 3.31
CA PHE A 12 11.88 -35.35 3.35
C PHE A 12 11.74 -34.14 2.41
N LEU A 13 11.12 -34.33 1.23
CA LEU A 13 10.82 -33.24 0.29
C LEU A 13 9.72 -32.31 0.80
N LEU A 14 8.70 -32.84 1.49
CA LEU A 14 7.68 -32.03 2.17
C LEU A 14 8.28 -31.21 3.33
N SER A 15 9.22 -31.78 4.11
CA SER A 15 9.92 -31.00 5.15
C SER A 15 10.85 -29.93 4.59
N LEU A 16 11.49 -30.16 3.43
CA LEU A 16 12.31 -29.14 2.76
C LEU A 16 11.47 -28.02 2.14
N ALA A 17 10.26 -28.34 1.65
CA ALA A 17 9.33 -27.32 1.17
C ALA A 17 8.81 -26.42 2.30
N GLN A 18 8.61 -26.97 3.51
CA GLN A 18 8.25 -26.17 4.69
C GLN A 18 9.40 -25.31 5.23
N LEU A 19 10.67 -25.68 4.99
CA LEU A 19 11.82 -24.85 5.36
C LEU A 19 12.04 -23.63 4.44
N ALA A 20 11.41 -23.59 3.27
CA ALA A 20 11.51 -22.45 2.35
C ALA A 20 10.45 -21.36 2.63
N SER A 21 9.44 -21.63 3.47
CA SER A 21 8.30 -20.74 3.71
C SER A 21 8.12 -20.33 5.17
N GLY A 22 9.20 -20.32 5.95
CA GLY A 22 9.14 -19.88 7.34
C GLY A 22 10.53 -19.69 7.93
N GLN A 23 11.21 -18.60 7.58
CA GLN A 23 12.24 -18.09 8.47
C GLN A 23 11.54 -17.70 9.77
N SER A 24 11.67 -18.57 10.77
CA SER A 24 11.24 -18.35 12.14
C SER A 24 11.65 -16.95 12.60
N THR A 25 10.67 -16.08 12.81
CA THR A 25 10.83 -14.75 13.41
C THR A 25 11.06 -14.87 14.92
N ASP A 26 11.93 -15.79 15.36
CA ASP A 26 12.20 -16.05 16.77
C ASP A 26 12.69 -14.75 17.45
N GLY A 27 11.75 -14.03 18.07
CA GLY A 27 11.97 -12.80 18.83
C GLY A 27 11.65 -11.48 18.13
N CYS A 28 11.02 -11.46 16.94
CA CYS A 28 10.53 -10.20 16.36
C CYS A 28 9.00 -10.13 16.36
N GLU A 29 8.45 -9.49 17.38
CA GLU A 29 7.02 -9.16 17.42
C GLU A 29 6.79 -7.96 16.50
N VAL A 30 6.12 -8.22 15.38
CA VAL A 30 5.77 -7.20 14.39
C VAL A 30 4.33 -6.79 14.64
N PRO A 31 4.07 -5.61 15.25
CA PRO A 31 2.71 -5.16 15.50
C PRO A 31 2.03 -4.73 14.19
N PRO A 32 0.70 -4.63 14.17
CA PRO A 32 -0.03 -4.08 13.04
C PRO A 32 0.41 -2.65 12.72
N ALA A 33 0.40 -2.27 11.44
CA ALA A 33 0.52 -0.88 11.03
C ALA A 33 -0.86 -0.22 11.14
N ILE A 34 -0.93 0.99 11.69
CA ILE A 34 -2.21 1.70 11.86
C ILE A 34 -2.31 2.78 10.80
N ILE A 35 -3.41 2.82 10.07
CA ILE A 35 -3.72 3.97 9.22
C ILE A 35 -4.62 4.91 10.01
N THR A 36 -4.20 6.17 10.10
CA THR A 36 -4.89 7.23 10.86
C THR A 36 -5.58 8.23 9.97
N ASN A 37 -5.26 8.25 8.68
CA ASN A 37 -5.96 9.06 7.69
C ASN A 37 -5.79 8.44 6.30
N PHE A 38 -6.85 8.50 5.51
CA PHE A 38 -6.87 8.03 4.14
C PHE A 38 -7.81 8.91 3.33
N THR A 39 -7.36 9.33 2.16
CA THR A 39 -8.18 10.05 1.19
C THR A 39 -7.79 9.61 -0.21
N TRP A 40 -8.80 9.26 -1.01
CA TRP A 40 -8.65 8.95 -2.42
C TRP A 40 -9.65 9.77 -3.21
N HIS A 41 -9.20 10.34 -4.31
CA HIS A 41 -10.03 11.06 -5.27
C HIS A 41 -9.80 10.49 -6.66
N ASN A 42 -10.90 10.29 -7.37
CA ASN A 42 -10.93 9.89 -8.76
C ASN A 42 -11.82 10.85 -9.56
N SER A 43 -11.22 11.46 -10.56
CA SER A 43 -11.77 12.48 -11.42
C SER A 43 -12.13 11.85 -12.76
N THR A 44 -13.39 11.99 -13.13
CA THR A 44 -13.91 11.57 -14.44
C THR A 44 -13.54 12.54 -15.56
N HIS A 45 -13.02 13.72 -15.18
CA HIS A 45 -12.64 14.81 -16.07
C HIS A 45 -11.27 15.37 -15.65
N ASN A 46 -10.28 14.50 -15.43
CA ASN A 46 -8.91 14.92 -15.15
C ASN A 46 -8.33 15.58 -16.41
N CYS A 47 -7.94 16.85 -16.29
CA CYS A 47 -7.32 17.58 -17.39
C CYS A 47 -5.81 17.57 -17.19
N GLY A 48 -5.12 16.84 -18.06
CA GLY A 48 -3.68 16.84 -18.10
C GLY A 48 -3.03 18.17 -18.45
N CYS A 49 -1.86 18.40 -17.87
CA CYS A 49 -0.82 19.19 -18.52
C CYS A 49 0.05 18.23 -19.31
N ASP A 50 0.13 18.40 -20.64
CA ASP A 50 1.11 17.71 -21.47
C ASP A 50 2.44 18.48 -21.47
N ASP A 51 3.51 17.85 -21.97
CA ASP A 51 4.85 18.44 -22.16
C ASP A 51 4.87 19.61 -23.18
N GLY A 52 3.71 20.00 -23.73
CA GLY A 52 3.49 21.14 -24.63
C GLY A 52 2.72 22.31 -24.01
N GLY A 53 2.17 22.14 -22.80
CA GLY A 53 1.50 23.18 -22.03
C GLY A 53 0.10 22.76 -21.57
N CYS A 54 -0.26 23.12 -20.33
CA CYS A 54 -1.64 23.06 -19.88
C CYS A 54 -2.53 23.91 -20.83
N LEU A 55 -3.74 23.45 -21.14
CA LEU A 55 -4.78 24.32 -21.74
C LEU A 55 -4.80 25.69 -21.02
N PRO A 56 -5.11 26.81 -21.73
CA PRO A 56 -4.50 28.14 -21.55
C PRO A 56 -4.68 28.86 -20.20
N THR A 57 -5.24 28.21 -19.19
CA THR A 57 -5.32 28.75 -17.83
C THR A 57 -4.11 28.40 -16.98
N GLY A 58 -3.34 27.33 -17.26
CA GLY A 58 -2.17 26.98 -16.43
C GLY A 58 -2.50 26.76 -14.94
N VAL A 59 -3.78 26.53 -14.62
CA VAL A 59 -4.30 26.33 -13.27
C VAL A 59 -4.82 24.90 -13.20
N HIS A 60 -4.38 24.15 -12.18
CA HIS A 60 -5.01 22.88 -11.79
C HIS A 60 -6.50 23.11 -11.54
N GLY A 61 -7.39 22.43 -12.27
CA GLY A 61 -8.83 22.68 -12.14
C GLY A 61 -9.31 23.98 -12.79
N GLY A 62 -8.70 24.38 -13.92
CA GLY A 62 -9.23 25.46 -14.77
C GLY A 62 -10.70 25.26 -15.17
N PRO A 63 -11.39 26.28 -15.73
CA PRO A 63 -12.81 26.20 -16.05
C PRO A 63 -13.15 24.99 -16.93
N GLY A 64 -13.92 24.03 -16.38
CA GLY A 64 -14.30 22.78 -17.06
C GLY A 64 -13.46 21.55 -16.70
N CYS A 65 -12.40 21.71 -15.91
CA CYS A 65 -11.55 20.62 -15.45
C CYS A 65 -11.90 20.19 -14.02
N GLY A 66 -11.95 18.88 -13.80
CA GLY A 66 -12.05 18.32 -12.45
C GLY A 66 -10.74 18.50 -11.68
N PRO A 67 -10.78 18.35 -10.34
CA PRO A 67 -9.55 18.24 -9.56
C PRO A 67 -8.72 17.03 -10.02
N PRO A 68 -7.39 17.04 -9.78
CA PRO A 68 -6.51 15.92 -10.14
C PRO A 68 -6.86 14.66 -9.35
N ASP A 69 -6.60 13.49 -9.94
CA ASP A 69 -6.65 12.22 -9.21
C ASP A 69 -5.63 12.26 -8.08
N MET A 70 -6.01 11.81 -6.89
CA MET A 70 -5.10 11.78 -5.76
C MET A 70 -5.35 10.59 -4.87
N VAL A 71 -4.30 10.15 -4.19
CA VAL A 71 -4.38 9.20 -3.10
C VAL A 71 -3.38 9.60 -2.04
N GLU A 72 -3.83 9.60 -0.79
CA GLU A 72 -3.01 9.88 0.38
C GLU A 72 -3.41 8.94 1.52
N ALA A 73 -2.41 8.40 2.20
CA ALA A 73 -2.58 7.55 3.36
C ALA A 73 -1.52 7.92 4.40
N THR A 74 -1.95 8.06 5.66
CA THR A 74 -1.07 8.33 6.80
C THR A 74 -0.99 7.11 7.69
N PHE A 75 0.22 6.59 7.85
CA PHE A 75 0.55 5.40 8.61
C PHE A 75 1.20 5.82 9.93
N SER A 76 0.66 5.35 11.04
CA SER A 76 1.33 5.32 12.33
C SER A 76 1.92 3.92 12.52
N GLN A 77 3.25 3.85 12.54
CA GLN A 77 3.95 2.60 12.71
C GLN A 77 4.63 2.58 14.08
N GLN A 78 4.17 1.66 14.91
CA GLN A 78 4.82 1.36 16.16
C GLN A 78 5.85 0.26 15.91
N SER A 79 7.10 0.51 16.23
CA SER A 79 8.13 -0.51 16.31
C SER A 79 8.99 -0.27 17.55
N PRO A 80 9.79 -1.26 17.99
CA PRO A 80 10.71 -1.06 19.10
C PRO A 80 11.74 0.05 18.87
N THR A 81 11.96 0.49 17.62
CA THR A 81 13.05 1.42 17.26
C THR A 81 12.58 2.75 16.68
N TYR A 82 11.37 2.80 16.14
CA TYR A 82 10.73 4.03 15.67
C TYR A 82 9.24 3.97 16.00
N ASN A 83 8.74 5.07 16.53
CA ASN A 83 7.32 5.35 16.67
C ASN A 83 7.07 6.59 15.82
N ASP A 84 6.77 6.37 14.55
CA ASP A 84 6.65 7.44 13.58
C ASP A 84 5.28 7.43 12.88
N THR A 85 4.92 8.63 12.42
CA THR A 85 3.73 8.87 11.62
C THR A 85 4.20 9.41 10.29
N LEU A 86 3.77 8.77 9.20
CA LEU A 86 4.23 9.07 7.87
C LEU A 86 3.07 9.13 6.89
N THR A 87 3.00 10.23 6.15
CA THR A 87 2.05 10.39 5.06
C THR A 87 2.72 10.03 3.74
N CYS A 88 2.03 9.19 2.99
CA CYS A 88 2.42 8.68 1.70
C CYS A 88 1.31 9.00 0.71
N GLY A 89 1.66 9.29 -0.54
CA GLY A 89 0.63 9.58 -1.52
C GLY A 89 1.17 10.04 -2.85
N ALA A 90 0.24 10.29 -3.75
CA ALA A 90 0.51 10.93 -5.02
C ALA A 90 -0.72 11.69 -5.49
N SER A 91 -0.47 12.72 -6.27
CA SER A 91 -1.49 13.39 -7.06
C SER A 91 -1.06 13.31 -8.51
N ASP A 92 -1.95 12.83 -9.38
CA ASP A 92 -1.73 12.86 -10.82
C ASP A 92 -2.34 14.16 -11.37
N PRO A 93 -1.52 15.11 -11.82
CA PRO A 93 -2.00 16.33 -12.46
C PRO A 93 -2.63 16.09 -13.85
N GLY A 94 -2.80 14.83 -14.26
CA GLY A 94 -3.33 14.38 -15.54
C GLY A 94 -2.24 14.18 -16.60
N SER A 95 -0.99 13.85 -16.23
CA SER A 95 0.11 13.73 -17.19
C SER A 95 -0.17 12.70 -18.29
N VAL A 96 0.54 12.77 -19.43
CA VAL A 96 0.48 11.72 -20.48
C VAL A 96 1.85 11.04 -20.60
N PRO A 97 2.00 9.74 -20.26
CA PRO A 97 0.96 8.86 -19.72
C PRO A 97 0.59 9.20 -18.28
N ALA A 98 -0.69 9.01 -17.95
CA ALA A 98 -1.20 9.22 -16.60
C ALA A 98 -0.64 8.14 -15.68
N ARG A 99 -0.39 8.51 -14.43
CA ARG A 99 -0.04 7.54 -13.40
C ARG A 99 -1.30 6.75 -13.03
N PRO A 100 -1.26 5.42 -12.94
CA PRO A 100 -2.40 4.65 -12.49
C PRO A 100 -2.73 4.96 -11.02
N ILE A 101 -3.94 5.49 -10.78
CA ILE A 101 -4.56 5.70 -9.46
C ILE A 101 -6.04 5.24 -9.58
N PRO A 102 -6.53 4.27 -8.79
CA PRO A 102 -5.80 3.47 -7.80
C PRO A 102 -4.74 2.57 -8.47
N GLY A 103 -3.77 2.10 -7.67
CA GLY A 103 -2.60 1.39 -8.16
C GLY A 103 -1.43 1.46 -7.19
N GLY A 104 -0.20 1.57 -7.69
CA GLY A 104 0.99 1.71 -6.87
C GLY A 104 2.25 1.25 -7.60
N PRO A 105 3.45 1.51 -7.06
CA PRO A 105 3.73 1.91 -5.67
C PRO A 105 3.66 3.43 -5.40
N PHE A 106 2.95 3.83 -4.34
CA PHE A 106 2.96 5.19 -3.79
C PHE A 106 4.04 5.32 -2.72
N ASN A 107 5.14 5.98 -3.08
CA ASN A 107 6.29 6.13 -2.18
C ASN A 107 5.98 7.13 -1.08
N CYS A 108 6.38 6.79 0.13
CA CYS A 108 6.44 7.72 1.23
C CYS A 108 7.73 8.55 1.15
N ARG A 109 7.77 9.75 1.73
CA ARG A 109 8.97 10.61 1.72
C ARG A 109 10.21 10.01 2.43
N SER A 110 10.10 8.80 2.98
CA SER A 110 11.08 8.23 3.92
C SER A 110 11.38 6.75 3.63
N LEU A 111 12.67 6.42 3.60
CA LEU A 111 13.25 5.07 3.79
C LEU A 111 12.78 3.96 2.82
N GLY A 112 12.26 4.33 1.65
CA GLY A 112 11.79 3.35 0.65
C GLY A 112 10.44 2.71 0.98
N ARG A 113 9.77 3.18 2.03
CA ARG A 113 8.39 2.79 2.37
C ARG A 113 7.44 3.18 1.25
N ARG A 114 6.47 2.31 0.99
CA ARG A 114 5.50 2.49 -0.09
C ARG A 114 4.22 1.73 0.18
N PHE A 115 3.13 2.16 -0.46
CA PHE A 115 1.89 1.41 -0.44
C PHE A 115 1.28 1.24 -1.83
N PHE A 116 0.33 0.32 -1.93
CA PHE A 116 -0.48 0.03 -3.11
C PHE A 116 -1.94 0.07 -2.68
N LEU A 117 -2.79 0.68 -3.51
CA LEU A 117 -4.23 0.76 -3.29
C LEU A 117 -4.95 0.00 -4.40
N ALA A 118 -5.88 -0.85 -4.00
CA ALA A 118 -6.96 -1.36 -4.85
C ALA A 118 -8.29 -0.85 -4.30
N VAL A 119 -9.25 -0.58 -5.19
CA VAL A 119 -10.60 -0.15 -4.81
C VAL A 119 -11.62 -1.05 -5.49
N ASP A 120 -12.60 -1.52 -4.72
CA ASP A 120 -13.78 -2.22 -5.20
C ASP A 120 -15.04 -1.60 -4.58
N GLY A 121 -15.75 -0.78 -5.36
CA GLY A 121 -16.89 0.00 -4.86
C GLY A 121 -16.47 0.96 -3.73
N THR A 122 -16.96 0.70 -2.52
CA THR A 122 -16.62 1.45 -1.29
C THR A 122 -15.58 0.74 -0.42
N GLU A 123 -15.09 -0.44 -0.83
CA GLU A 123 -14.02 -1.14 -0.13
C GLU A 123 -12.66 -0.71 -0.68
N GLY A 124 -11.78 -0.24 0.20
CA GLY A 124 -10.37 0.02 -0.09
C GLY A 124 -9.52 -1.13 0.42
N ARG A 125 -8.63 -1.66 -0.41
CA ARG A 125 -7.61 -2.64 -0.01
C ARG A 125 -6.22 -2.04 -0.15
N LEU A 126 -5.47 -2.04 0.94
CA LEU A 126 -4.12 -1.50 1.00
C LEU A 126 -3.08 -2.59 1.25
N THR A 127 -1.97 -2.48 0.53
CA THR A 127 -0.73 -3.20 0.81
C THR A 127 0.34 -2.17 1.14
N TYR A 128 0.94 -2.22 2.32
CA TYR A 128 1.98 -1.30 2.77
C TYR A 128 3.27 -2.07 3.03
N VAL A 129 4.40 -1.55 2.57
CA VAL A 129 5.71 -2.19 2.70
C VAL A 129 6.62 -1.32 3.55
N GLU A 130 7.09 -1.87 4.66
CA GLU A 130 8.18 -1.35 5.49
C GLU A 130 9.46 -2.15 5.18
N PRO A 131 10.38 -1.61 4.36
CA PRO A 131 11.57 -2.33 3.93
C PRO A 131 12.69 -2.37 4.97
N ASN A 132 12.59 -1.71 6.11
CA ASN A 132 13.67 -1.59 7.09
C ASN A 132 13.15 -1.75 8.53
N PHE A 133 12.24 -2.70 8.77
CA PHE A 133 11.76 -3.01 10.11
C PHE A 133 12.88 -3.59 10.97
N ILE A 134 13.09 -3.02 12.16
CA ILE A 134 14.22 -3.37 13.02
C ILE A 134 13.77 -4.39 14.05
N CYS A 135 14.43 -5.54 14.05
CA CYS A 135 14.27 -6.63 15.01
C CYS A 135 15.53 -6.81 15.86
N PRO A 136 15.46 -7.49 17.02
CA PRO A 136 16.64 -7.76 17.84
C PRO A 136 17.78 -8.49 17.13
N LYS A 137 17.47 -9.30 16.10
CA LYS A 137 18.43 -10.10 15.35
C LYS A 137 18.86 -9.50 14.00
N GLY A 138 18.35 -8.33 13.63
CA GLY A 138 18.64 -7.71 12.33
C GLY A 138 17.46 -6.93 11.76
N ARG A 139 17.54 -6.59 10.47
CA ARG A 139 16.45 -5.92 9.76
C ARG A 139 15.63 -6.93 8.98
N ILE A 140 14.35 -6.64 8.87
CA ILE A 140 13.40 -7.40 8.05
C ILE A 140 12.61 -6.42 7.18
N GLN A 141 12.12 -6.91 6.05
CA GLN A 141 11.06 -6.27 5.30
C GLN A 141 9.73 -6.85 5.80
N VAL A 142 8.76 -5.99 6.08
CA VAL A 142 7.40 -6.38 6.42
C VAL A 142 6.44 -5.86 5.37
N THR A 143 5.61 -6.75 4.85
CA THR A 143 4.45 -6.42 4.04
C THR A 143 3.20 -6.51 4.91
N TYR A 144 2.45 -5.42 4.98
CA TYR A 144 1.19 -5.32 5.68
C TYR A 144 0.04 -5.27 4.68
N VAL A 145 -1.08 -5.93 5.00
CA VAL A 145 -2.28 -5.95 4.17
C VAL A 145 -3.53 -5.71 5.01
N GLY A 146 -4.54 -5.12 4.39
CA GLY A 146 -5.84 -4.93 5.02
C GLY A 146 -6.85 -4.30 4.08
N SER A 147 -8.13 -4.51 4.41
CA SER A 147 -9.28 -3.87 3.77
C SER A 147 -9.99 -2.95 4.77
N PHE A 148 -10.63 -1.91 4.28
CA PHE A 148 -11.42 -0.97 5.07
C PHE A 148 -12.56 -0.39 4.23
N GLU A 149 -13.63 0.03 4.89
CA GLU A 149 -14.74 0.73 4.25
C GLU A 149 -14.39 2.21 4.07
N MET A 150 -14.87 2.77 2.96
CA MET A 150 -14.73 4.16 2.60
C MET A 150 -16.08 4.84 2.41
N ASP A 151 -16.19 6.06 2.91
CA ASP A 151 -17.31 6.94 2.65
C ASP A 151 -17.00 7.77 1.40
N CYS A 152 -17.71 7.47 0.31
CA CYS A 152 -17.52 8.12 -0.98
C CYS A 152 -18.61 9.15 -1.27
N VAL A 153 -18.20 10.37 -1.60
CA VAL A 153 -19.06 11.44 -2.10
C VAL A 153 -18.84 11.60 -3.60
N TYR A 154 -19.94 11.63 -4.35
CA TYR A 154 -19.94 11.86 -5.79
C TYR A 154 -20.42 13.27 -6.10
N ASP A 155 -19.65 14.00 -6.91
CA ASP A 155 -20.08 15.31 -7.39
C ASP A 155 -20.97 15.21 -8.64
N LYS A 156 -21.47 16.35 -9.10
CA LYS A 156 -22.32 16.44 -10.31
C LYS A 156 -21.64 15.98 -11.60
N PHE A 157 -20.31 15.89 -11.60
CA PHE A 157 -19.52 15.39 -12.72
C PHE A 157 -19.20 13.90 -12.59
N ARG A 158 -19.65 13.24 -11.51
CA ARG A 158 -19.33 11.86 -11.13
C ARG A 158 -17.90 11.65 -10.66
N ASN A 159 -17.19 12.71 -10.28
CA ASN A 159 -15.93 12.53 -9.55
C ASN A 159 -16.25 11.94 -8.18
N SER A 160 -15.39 11.05 -7.70
CA SER A 160 -15.57 10.40 -6.40
C SER A 160 -14.44 10.81 -5.47
N THR A 161 -14.81 11.37 -4.32
CA THR A 161 -13.88 11.54 -3.19
C THR A 161 -14.27 10.56 -2.10
N CYS A 162 -13.37 9.66 -1.76
CA CYS A 162 -13.54 8.64 -0.75
C CYS A 162 -12.57 8.88 0.41
N VAL A 163 -13.09 8.83 1.62
CA VAL A 163 -12.31 8.88 2.85
C VAL A 163 -12.55 7.61 3.64
N GLN A 164 -11.60 7.18 4.48
CA GLN A 164 -11.87 6.06 5.39
C GLN A 164 -13.08 6.36 6.29
N SER A 165 -13.98 5.39 6.47
CA SER A 165 -15.18 5.56 7.31
C SER A 165 -14.84 5.52 8.80
N GLU A 166 -13.89 4.66 9.19
CA GLU A 166 -13.40 4.58 10.56
C GLU A 166 -12.25 5.56 10.82
N PRO A 167 -12.06 6.08 12.05
CA PRO A 167 -10.98 7.02 12.36
C PRO A 167 -9.59 6.38 12.30
N THR A 168 -9.50 5.08 12.51
CA THR A 168 -8.26 4.31 12.42
C THR A 168 -8.57 2.89 11.98
N PHE A 169 -7.68 2.28 11.19
CA PHE A 169 -7.77 0.85 10.88
C PHE A 169 -6.38 0.21 10.86
N GLN A 170 -6.35 -1.11 11.07
CA GLN A 170 -5.12 -1.87 11.23
C GLN A 170 -4.82 -2.69 9.98
N LEU A 171 -3.61 -2.58 9.47
CA LEU A 171 -3.05 -3.50 8.49
C LEU A 171 -2.26 -4.59 9.21
N GLN A 172 -2.58 -5.84 8.91
CA GLN A 172 -1.92 -6.98 9.52
C GLN A 172 -0.64 -7.34 8.76
N PRO A 173 0.43 -7.75 9.44
CA PRO A 173 1.59 -8.34 8.77
C PRO A 173 1.17 -9.61 8.00
N ASP A 174 1.56 -9.71 6.75
CA ASP A 174 1.28 -10.85 5.87
C ASP A 174 2.58 -11.59 5.51
N GLU A 175 3.56 -10.86 4.98
CA GLU A 175 4.86 -11.40 4.61
C GLU A 175 5.98 -10.73 5.40
N VAL A 176 6.88 -11.53 5.96
CA VAL A 176 8.07 -11.08 6.68
C VAL A 176 9.32 -11.73 6.07
N VAL A 177 10.22 -10.91 5.54
CA VAL A 177 11.45 -11.39 4.87
C VAL A 177 12.68 -10.81 5.57
N GLY A 178 13.61 -11.68 5.97
CA GLY A 178 14.89 -11.24 6.53
C GLY A 178 15.76 -10.49 5.52
N ILE A 179 16.36 -9.37 5.93
CA ILE A 179 17.32 -8.62 5.11
C ILE A 179 18.72 -8.94 5.62
N GLN A 180 19.50 -9.62 4.79
CA GLN A 180 20.91 -9.94 5.06
C GLN A 180 21.81 -8.73 4.82
#